data_AF-A0A1L9SQP3-F1
#
_entry.id   AF-A0A1L9SQP3-F1
#
_cell.length_a   1.000
_cell.length_b   1.000
_cell.length_c   1.000
_cell.angle_alpha   90.00
_cell.angle_beta   90.00
_cell.angle_gamma   90.00
#
_symmetry.space_group_name_H-M   'P 1'
#
loop_
_entity.id
_entity.type
_entity.pdbx_description
1 polymer ?
#
loop_
_entity_poly.entity_id
_entity_poly.type
_entity_poly.pdbx_seq_one_letter_code
_entity_poly.pdbx_strand_id
1 'polypeptide(L)'
;MSCTFLRCGSHFLLPPSSSLFHFVSFQIHSPEETAYSTNLNSPKMALQPTPYYNEEALNLYISDIKAGAYEASVDHFWSNLLSLYFPLSNSTVETESYTALPESKRRANIAVTNIRGGVRHKIIIVEAKRSPTSKSKEPAYDWKTPKNQLSTYMKDSRSRLGNIQDMYGLVAVGTKVRFYQLKCDKTELSAWPGGKKNPEPTYHLETDKEIIHNHMLEIKKAVGDEQLEAELQTRRKKEGTEGRAARAAARAEEREQRSVSSSRN
;
A
#
# COMPACT_ATOMS: atom_id res chain seq x y z
N MET A 1 43.23 43.77 -2.15
CA MET A 1 44.20 42.81 -1.57
C MET A 1 44.09 41.52 -2.37
N SER A 2 45.01 41.34 -3.32
CA SER A 2 45.12 40.14 -4.15
C SER A 2 45.94 39.09 -3.41
N CYS A 3 45.48 37.84 -3.42
CA CYS A 3 46.30 36.70 -3.00
C CYS A 3 46.31 35.64 -4.11
N THR A 4 47.44 35.62 -4.81
CA THR A 4 47.90 34.61 -5.76
C THR A 4 48.44 33.42 -4.96
N PHE A 5 48.10 32.18 -5.29
CA PHE A 5 48.85 31.01 -4.82
C PHE A 5 49.10 30.00 -5.93
N LEU A 6 50.32 29.47 -5.88
CA LEU A 6 51.06 28.78 -6.91
C LEU A 6 50.65 27.32 -7.12
N ARG A 7 50.79 26.89 -8.38
CA ARG A 7 50.90 25.49 -8.83
C ARG A 7 52.13 24.82 -8.19
N CYS A 8 51.97 23.59 -7.72
CA CYS A 8 53.06 22.63 -7.60
C CYS A 8 52.60 21.30 -8.19
N GLY A 9 53.34 20.81 -9.19
CA GLY A 9 53.11 19.54 -9.87
C GLY A 9 53.83 18.41 -9.17
N SER A 10 53.26 17.20 -9.26
CA SER A 10 53.96 15.96 -8.96
C SER A 10 53.40 14.87 -9.87
N HIS A 11 54.20 14.46 -10.86
CA HIS A 11 53.96 13.29 -11.69
C HIS A 11 54.20 12.03 -10.87
N PHE A 12 53.17 11.20 -10.68
CA PHE A 12 53.33 9.82 -10.26
C PHE A 12 53.15 8.90 -11.48
N LEU A 13 54.22 8.20 -11.83
CA LEU A 13 54.23 7.09 -12.79
C LEU A 13 53.76 5.83 -12.06
N LEU A 14 52.66 5.22 -12.52
CA LEU A 14 52.22 3.89 -12.10
C LEU A 14 52.72 2.82 -13.09
N PRO A 15 53.16 1.64 -12.63
CA PRO A 15 53.49 0.51 -13.50
C PRO A 15 52.22 -0.22 -13.99
N PRO A 16 52.27 -0.90 -15.14
CA PRO A 16 51.14 -1.69 -15.63
C PRO A 16 51.07 -3.03 -14.88
N SER A 17 49.96 -3.29 -14.19
CA SER A 17 49.64 -4.60 -13.62
C SER A 17 48.95 -5.48 -14.66
N SER A 18 49.63 -6.51 -15.13
CA SER A 18 49.03 -7.59 -15.93
C SER A 18 48.21 -8.52 -15.02
N SER A 19 46.89 -8.37 -15.03
CA SER A 19 45.96 -9.28 -14.35
C SER A 19 45.47 -10.35 -15.32
N LEU A 20 45.95 -11.58 -15.12
CA LEU A 20 45.43 -12.81 -15.72
C LEU A 20 44.03 -13.10 -15.16
N PHE A 21 42.98 -12.81 -15.93
CA PHE A 21 41.63 -13.27 -15.63
C PHE A 21 41.52 -14.76 -15.99
N HIS A 22 41.42 -15.63 -14.97
CA HIS A 22 40.94 -16.99 -15.15
C HIS A 22 39.42 -16.95 -15.34
N PHE A 23 38.97 -17.26 -16.55
CA PHE A 23 37.56 -17.53 -16.85
C PHE A 23 37.18 -18.88 -16.20
N VAL A 24 36.51 -18.84 -15.05
CA VAL A 24 35.81 -20.02 -14.51
C VAL A 24 34.49 -20.14 -15.28
N SER A 25 34.44 -21.11 -16.19
CA SER A 25 33.21 -21.43 -16.92
C SER A 25 32.23 -22.12 -15.96
N PHE A 26 31.20 -21.41 -15.51
CA PHE A 26 30.09 -22.00 -14.78
C PHE A 26 29.14 -22.67 -15.79
N GLN A 27 29.12 -24.00 -15.77
CA GLN A 27 28.22 -24.80 -16.58
C GLN A 27 26.83 -24.80 -15.93
N ILE A 28 26.00 -23.82 -16.32
CA ILE A 28 24.61 -23.72 -15.87
C ILE A 28 23.86 -24.93 -16.42
N HIS A 29 23.55 -25.90 -15.55
CA HIS A 29 22.64 -26.99 -15.89
C HIS A 29 21.24 -26.42 -16.08
N SER A 30 20.70 -26.58 -17.28
CA SER A 30 19.31 -26.28 -17.60
C SER A 30 18.40 -27.15 -16.72
N PRO A 31 17.53 -26.59 -15.87
CA PRO A 31 16.54 -27.40 -15.18
C PRO A 31 15.54 -27.93 -16.21
N GLU A 32 15.30 -29.23 -16.20
CA GLU A 32 14.24 -29.88 -16.97
C GLU A 32 12.88 -29.21 -16.64
N GLU A 33 12.22 -28.69 -17.66
CA GLU A 33 10.85 -28.18 -17.61
C GLU A 33 9.89 -29.33 -17.27
N THR A 34 9.69 -29.60 -15.99
CA THR A 34 8.50 -30.30 -15.52
C THR A 34 7.33 -29.32 -15.58
N ALA A 35 6.57 -29.42 -16.67
CA ALA A 35 5.33 -28.68 -16.86
C ALA A 35 4.31 -29.07 -15.78
N TYR A 36 4.32 -28.35 -14.66
CA TYR A 36 3.20 -28.32 -13.73
C TYR A 36 2.01 -27.65 -14.43
N SER A 37 1.12 -28.49 -14.97
CA SER A 37 -0.21 -28.09 -15.42
C SER A 37 -0.98 -27.52 -14.23
N THR A 38 -0.88 -26.20 -14.05
CA THR A 38 -1.67 -25.47 -13.07
C THR A 38 -3.04 -25.26 -13.68
N ASN A 39 -4.00 -26.06 -13.21
CA ASN A 39 -5.40 -25.88 -13.50
C ASN A 39 -5.84 -24.50 -12.94
N LEU A 40 -5.85 -23.49 -13.80
CA LEU A 40 -6.10 -22.06 -13.52
C LEU A 40 -7.53 -21.74 -13.04
N ASN A 41 -8.39 -22.75 -12.89
CA ASN A 41 -9.80 -22.58 -12.57
C ASN A 41 -10.21 -22.99 -11.15
N SER A 42 -9.27 -23.42 -10.31
CA SER A 42 -9.58 -23.59 -8.88
C SER A 42 -9.62 -22.22 -8.22
N PRO A 43 -10.73 -21.81 -7.56
CA PRO A 43 -10.73 -20.60 -6.76
C PRO A 43 -9.63 -20.75 -5.71
N LYS A 44 -8.58 -19.96 -5.85
CA LYS A 44 -7.48 -19.86 -4.89
C LYS A 44 -8.14 -19.43 -3.59
N MET A 45 -8.49 -20.39 -2.73
CA MET A 45 -9.03 -20.09 -1.41
C MET A 45 -7.94 -19.30 -0.70
N ALA A 46 -8.08 -17.99 -0.69
CA ALA A 46 -7.17 -17.13 0.02
C ALA A 46 -7.28 -17.54 1.48
N LEU A 47 -6.23 -18.18 2.02
CA LEU A 47 -6.19 -18.47 3.44
C LEU A 47 -6.43 -17.15 4.18
N GLN A 48 -7.40 -17.16 5.08
CA GLN A 48 -7.61 -16.05 5.97
C GLN A 48 -6.32 -15.83 6.78
N PRO A 49 -5.89 -14.58 6.99
CA PRO A 49 -4.75 -14.31 7.85
C PRO A 49 -4.96 -14.95 9.21
N THR A 50 -3.91 -15.57 9.74
CA THR A 50 -3.88 -15.99 11.15
C THR A 50 -4.10 -14.77 12.05
N PRO A 51 -4.81 -14.91 13.18
CA PRO A 51 -4.91 -13.82 14.14
C PRO A 51 -3.54 -13.36 14.61
N TYR A 52 -3.29 -12.04 14.59
CA TYR A 52 -1.95 -11.50 14.83
C TYR A 52 -1.38 -11.86 16.20
N TYR A 53 -2.24 -12.08 17.19
CA TYR A 53 -1.84 -12.46 18.54
C TYR A 53 -1.41 -13.92 18.67
N ASN A 54 -1.53 -14.71 17.60
CA ASN A 54 -0.93 -16.04 17.49
C ASN A 54 0.47 -15.99 16.87
N GLU A 55 0.91 -14.84 16.34
CA GLU A 55 2.22 -14.68 15.73
C GLU A 55 3.24 -14.23 16.78
N GLU A 56 4.19 -15.12 17.10
CA GLU A 56 5.21 -14.87 18.14
C GLU A 56 6.00 -13.58 17.87
N ALA A 57 6.40 -13.35 16.62
CA ALA A 57 7.13 -12.15 16.22
C ALA A 57 6.35 -10.86 16.50
N LEU A 58 5.03 -10.84 16.27
CA LEU A 58 4.19 -9.66 16.56
C LEU A 58 3.99 -9.46 18.06
N ASN A 59 3.87 -10.55 18.82
CA ASN A 59 3.80 -10.46 20.29
C ASN A 59 5.08 -9.90 20.91
N LEU A 60 6.25 -10.19 20.34
CA LEU A 60 7.52 -9.56 20.75
C LEU A 60 7.48 -8.04 20.55
N TYR A 61 7.04 -7.56 19.39
CA TYR A 61 6.88 -6.13 19.14
C TYR A 61 5.91 -5.46 20.13
N ILE A 62 4.77 -6.11 20.44
CA ILE A 62 3.82 -5.58 21.44
C ILE A 62 4.50 -5.43 22.79
N SER A 63 5.28 -6.44 23.21
CA SER A 63 6.00 -6.43 24.49
C SER A 63 7.04 -5.31 24.60
N ASP A 64 7.56 -4.83 23.48
CA ASP A 64 8.52 -3.71 23.40
C ASP A 64 7.84 -2.33 23.48
N ILE A 65 6.53 -2.22 23.21
CA ILE A 65 5.78 -0.96 23.26
C ILE A 65 5.36 -0.66 24.71
N LYS A 66 6.33 -0.28 25.53
CA LYS A 66 6.13 0.11 26.93
C LYS A 66 5.83 1.61 27.07
N ALA A 67 5.49 2.07 28.27
CA ALA A 67 5.36 3.50 28.56
C ALA A 67 6.66 4.24 28.19
N GLY A 68 6.54 5.30 27.39
CA GLY A 68 7.68 6.04 26.85
C GLY A 68 8.44 5.36 25.70
N ALA A 69 7.96 4.24 25.17
CA ALA A 69 8.56 3.61 23.99
C ALA A 69 8.60 4.58 22.79
N TYR A 70 9.69 4.48 22.02
CA TYR A 70 9.89 5.30 20.83
C TYR A 70 8.85 4.98 19.75
N GLU A 71 8.57 5.97 18.90
CA GLU A 71 7.64 5.86 17.78
C GLU A 71 8.05 4.73 16.82
N ALA A 72 9.35 4.51 16.62
CA ALA A 72 9.88 3.43 15.77
C ALA A 72 9.39 2.02 16.18
N SER A 73 9.21 1.75 17.48
CA SER A 73 8.66 0.47 17.94
C SER A 73 7.20 0.29 17.53
N VAL A 74 6.42 1.38 17.57
CA VAL A 74 5.03 1.40 17.11
C VAL A 74 4.98 1.22 15.59
N ASP A 75 5.86 1.91 14.86
CA ASP A 75 5.98 1.80 13.40
C ASP A 75 6.29 0.37 12.96
N HIS A 76 7.28 -0.26 13.59
CA HIS A 76 7.65 -1.65 13.27
C HIS A 76 6.49 -2.62 13.52
N PHE A 77 5.79 -2.50 14.65
CA PHE A 77 4.62 -3.34 14.93
C PHE A 77 3.57 -3.20 13.82
N TRP A 78 3.16 -1.98 13.51
CA TRP A 78 2.09 -1.74 12.53
C TRP A 78 2.50 -2.13 11.11
N SER A 79 3.76 -1.95 10.72
CA SER A 79 4.25 -2.37 9.40
C SER A 79 4.19 -3.90 9.23
N ASN A 80 4.59 -4.64 10.26
CA ASN A 80 4.54 -6.11 10.25
C ASN A 80 3.09 -6.62 10.32
N LEU A 81 2.27 -6.04 11.19
CA LEU A 81 0.85 -6.38 11.28
C LEU A 81 0.15 -6.13 9.94
N LEU A 82 0.34 -4.98 9.30
CA LEU A 82 -0.28 -4.70 8.01
C LEU A 82 0.16 -5.67 6.92
N SER A 83 1.45 -6.06 6.91
CA SER A 83 1.97 -7.06 5.96
C SER A 83 1.30 -8.43 6.10
N LEU A 84 0.90 -8.81 7.32
CA LEU A 84 0.15 -10.05 7.58
C LEU A 84 -1.24 -10.04 6.91
N TYR A 85 -1.96 -8.92 6.96
CA TYR A 85 -3.30 -8.81 6.37
C TYR A 85 -3.28 -8.47 4.87
N PHE A 86 -2.29 -7.71 4.42
CA PHE A 86 -2.20 -7.11 3.07
C PHE A 86 -0.93 -7.58 2.32
N PRO A 87 -0.90 -8.84 1.85
CA PRO A 87 0.28 -9.41 1.21
C PRO A 87 0.61 -8.77 -0.16
N LEU A 88 1.87 -8.92 -0.58
CA LEU A 88 2.48 -8.29 -1.77
C LEU A 88 1.77 -8.54 -3.10
N SER A 89 0.95 -9.59 -3.21
CA SER A 89 0.29 -9.93 -4.47
C SER A 89 -0.65 -8.82 -4.96
N ASN A 90 -1.27 -8.08 -4.03
CA ASN A 90 -2.31 -7.09 -4.35
C ASN A 90 -2.08 -5.73 -3.70
N SER A 91 -1.07 -5.62 -2.82
CA SER A 91 -0.82 -4.41 -2.05
C SER A 91 0.62 -4.35 -1.56
N THR A 92 1.13 -3.16 -1.26
CA THR A 92 2.44 -2.99 -0.63
C THR A 92 2.33 -2.14 0.62
N VAL A 93 3.11 -2.48 1.65
CA VAL A 93 3.25 -1.66 2.86
C VAL A 93 4.46 -0.74 2.67
N GLU A 94 4.24 0.56 2.76
CA GLU A 94 5.27 1.61 2.59
C GLU A 94 5.45 2.35 3.92
N THR A 95 6.69 2.40 4.44
CA THR A 95 7.05 3.26 5.57
C THR A 95 7.42 4.67 5.09
N GLU A 96 7.22 5.67 5.95
CA GLU A 96 7.50 7.09 5.64
C GLU A 96 6.87 7.58 4.33
N SER A 97 5.66 7.11 4.04
CA SER A 97 4.99 7.33 2.77
C SER A 97 4.64 8.80 2.54
N TYR A 98 5.08 9.37 1.42
CA TYR A 98 4.63 10.69 0.96
C TYR A 98 3.16 10.67 0.54
N THR A 99 2.36 11.43 1.25
CA THR A 99 0.90 11.56 1.04
C THR A 99 0.56 12.71 0.09
N ALA A 100 1.45 13.70 -0.02
CA ALA A 100 1.39 14.80 -0.98
C ALA A 100 2.47 14.66 -2.07
N LEU A 101 2.80 15.74 -2.78
CA LEU A 101 3.91 15.76 -3.74
C LEU A 101 5.24 15.40 -3.06
N PRO A 102 6.24 14.84 -3.78
CA PRO A 102 7.54 14.46 -3.21
C PRO A 102 8.27 15.59 -2.48
N GLU A 103 8.02 16.84 -2.85
CA GLU A 103 8.60 18.04 -2.23
C GLU A 103 7.95 18.38 -0.88
N SER A 104 6.84 17.72 -0.53
CA SER A 104 6.19 17.88 0.75
C SER A 104 7.03 17.28 1.87
N LYS A 105 7.23 18.05 2.94
CA LYS A 105 7.83 17.55 4.18
C LYS A 105 6.89 16.65 5.00
N ARG A 106 5.64 16.48 4.56
CA ARG A 106 4.65 15.65 5.26
C ARG A 106 4.76 14.20 4.82
N ARG A 107 5.05 13.32 5.78
CA ARG A 107 5.10 11.88 5.59
C ARG A 107 4.18 11.22 6.61
N ALA A 108 3.39 10.25 6.15
CA ALA A 108 2.73 9.32 7.06
C ALA A 108 3.74 8.30 7.57
N ASN A 109 3.54 7.79 8.79
CA ASN A 109 4.42 6.75 9.32
C ASN A 109 4.39 5.50 8.44
N ILE A 110 3.18 5.03 8.12
CA ILE A 110 2.96 3.82 7.31
C ILE A 110 1.77 4.04 6.38
N ALA A 111 1.83 3.47 5.19
CA ALA A 111 0.67 3.36 4.31
C ALA A 111 0.61 2.00 3.61
N VAL A 112 -0.60 1.48 3.43
CA VAL A 112 -0.83 0.35 2.52
C VAL A 112 -1.29 0.91 1.19
N THR A 113 -0.65 0.46 0.12
CA THR A 113 -0.98 0.86 -1.25
C THR A 113 -1.53 -0.31 -2.04
N ASN A 114 -2.47 -0.06 -2.94
CA ASN A 114 -2.88 -0.99 -3.97
C ASN A 114 -2.60 -0.40 -5.35
N ILE A 115 -2.65 -1.23 -6.38
CA ILE A 115 -2.56 -0.79 -7.77
C ILE A 115 -3.96 -0.81 -8.37
N ARG A 116 -4.42 0.34 -8.88
CA ARG A 116 -5.66 0.45 -9.67
C ARG A 116 -5.38 1.24 -10.93
N GLY A 117 -5.78 0.71 -12.09
CA GLY A 117 -5.53 1.35 -13.38
C GLY A 117 -4.05 1.65 -13.66
N GLY A 118 -3.13 0.82 -13.14
CA GLY A 118 -1.68 1.02 -13.28
C GLY A 118 -1.08 2.07 -12.34
N VAL A 119 -1.89 2.68 -11.45
CA VAL A 119 -1.45 3.72 -10.50
C VAL A 119 -1.50 3.19 -9.08
N ARG A 120 -0.53 3.60 -8.24
CA ARG A 120 -0.52 3.26 -6.81
C ARG A 120 -1.46 4.18 -6.04
N HIS A 121 -2.48 3.63 -5.39
CA HIS A 121 -3.41 4.36 -4.53
C HIS A 121 -3.22 3.94 -3.07
N LYS A 122 -3.33 4.89 -2.13
CA LYS A 122 -3.29 4.59 -0.70
C LYS A 122 -4.66 4.09 -0.26
N ILE A 123 -4.71 2.90 0.34
CA ILE A 123 -5.95 2.31 0.91
C ILE A 123 -5.98 2.45 2.43
N ILE A 124 -4.82 2.36 3.09
CA ILE A 124 -4.67 2.50 4.54
C ILE A 124 -3.56 3.50 4.80
N ILE A 125 -3.78 4.41 5.75
CA ILE A 125 -2.73 5.29 6.29
C ILE A 125 -2.71 5.13 7.81
N VAL A 126 -1.52 4.96 8.38
CA VAL A 126 -1.32 4.90 9.83
C VAL A 126 -0.55 6.14 10.27
N GLU A 127 -1.13 6.86 11.22
CA GLU A 127 -0.45 7.87 12.03
C GLU A 127 -0.06 7.23 13.36
N ALA A 128 1.23 6.98 13.55
CA ALA A 128 1.77 6.39 14.75
C ALA A 128 2.37 7.48 15.65
N LYS A 129 2.27 7.27 16.96
CA LYS A 129 2.78 8.18 17.98
C LYS A 129 3.37 7.38 19.12
N ARG A 130 4.43 7.94 19.72
CA ARG A 130 5.07 7.39 20.92
C ARG A 130 4.08 7.14 22.06
N SER A 131 4.39 6.14 22.88
CA SER A 131 3.63 5.90 24.11
C SER A 131 3.82 7.04 25.11
N PRO A 132 2.78 7.51 25.81
CA PRO A 132 2.93 8.50 26.87
C PRO A 132 3.96 8.04 27.94
N THR A 133 4.76 8.98 28.44
CA THR A 133 5.82 8.69 29.44
C THR A 133 5.29 8.56 30.87
N SER A 134 4.11 9.13 31.14
CA SER A 134 3.47 9.09 32.46
C SER A 134 2.80 7.73 32.70
N LYS A 135 3.25 7.02 33.76
CA LYS A 135 2.56 5.86 34.34
C LYS A 135 1.34 6.23 35.20
N SER A 136 1.16 7.51 35.56
CA SER A 136 0.02 7.93 36.37
C SER A 136 -1.27 7.89 35.56
N LYS A 137 -2.38 7.48 36.21
CA LYS A 137 -3.77 7.38 35.70
C LYS A 137 -3.93 8.23 34.45
N GLU A 138 -4.00 7.55 33.31
CA GLU A 138 -3.94 8.11 31.95
C GLU A 138 -4.43 9.56 31.87
N PRO A 139 -3.54 10.57 31.73
CA PRO A 139 -4.03 11.80 31.15
C PRO A 139 -4.61 11.42 29.79
N ALA A 140 -5.86 11.85 29.53
CA ALA A 140 -6.50 11.62 28.24
C ALA A 140 -5.55 12.09 27.14
N TYR A 141 -4.93 11.15 26.43
CA TYR A 141 -4.03 11.47 25.34
C TYR A 141 -4.79 12.34 24.34
N ASP A 142 -4.17 13.41 23.84
CA ASP A 142 -4.81 14.26 22.84
C ASP A 142 -4.88 13.52 21.49
N TRP A 143 -5.97 12.79 21.28
CA TRP A 143 -6.25 12.11 20.01
C TRP A 143 -6.59 13.07 18.88
N LYS A 144 -6.91 14.34 19.17
CA LYS A 144 -7.35 15.31 18.15
C LYS A 144 -6.21 15.65 17.20
N THR A 145 -5.01 15.90 17.73
CA THR A 145 -3.84 16.25 16.93
C THR A 145 -3.48 15.17 15.90
N PRO A 146 -3.20 13.90 16.27
CA PRO A 146 -2.88 12.86 15.29
C PRO A 146 -4.06 12.49 14.39
N LYS A 147 -5.31 12.59 14.87
CA LYS A 147 -6.49 12.44 13.99
C LYS A 147 -6.51 13.51 12.89
N ASN A 148 -6.19 14.76 13.22
CA ASN A 148 -6.12 15.84 12.23
C ASN A 148 -4.98 15.62 11.22
N GLN A 149 -3.82 15.12 11.69
CA GLN A 149 -2.71 14.72 10.82
C GLN A 149 -3.14 13.62 9.85
N LEU A 150 -3.71 12.54 10.37
CA LEU A 150 -4.26 11.44 9.57
C LEU A 150 -5.30 11.95 8.55
N SER A 151 -6.25 12.79 8.97
CA SER A 151 -7.25 13.35 8.05
C SER A 151 -6.61 14.16 6.92
N THR A 152 -5.58 14.95 7.24
CA THR A 152 -4.83 15.72 6.24
C THR A 152 -4.13 14.80 5.25
N TYR A 153 -3.45 13.76 5.74
CA TYR A 153 -2.75 12.79 4.90
C TYR A 153 -3.67 12.03 3.94
N MET A 154 -4.84 11.60 4.43
CA MET A 154 -5.82 10.92 3.59
C MET A 154 -6.39 11.85 2.51
N LYS A 155 -6.66 13.12 2.86
CA LYS A 155 -7.12 14.15 1.90
C LYS A 155 -6.07 14.50 0.87
N ASP A 156 -4.82 14.71 1.29
CA ASP A 156 -3.69 14.99 0.40
C ASP A 156 -3.52 13.85 -0.60
N SER A 157 -3.50 12.60 -0.13
CA SER A 157 -3.41 11.41 -0.98
C SER A 157 -4.55 11.34 -1.99
N ARG A 158 -5.78 11.62 -1.56
CA ARG A 158 -6.96 11.63 -2.44
C ARG A 158 -6.92 12.74 -3.48
N SER A 159 -6.48 13.94 -3.12
CA SER A 159 -6.35 15.05 -4.08
C SER A 159 -5.33 14.74 -5.17
N ARG A 160 -4.27 14.00 -4.85
CA ARG A 160 -3.19 13.65 -5.79
C ARG A 160 -3.55 12.45 -6.66
N LEU A 161 -4.10 11.40 -6.05
CA LEU A 161 -4.31 10.09 -6.68
C LEU A 161 -5.76 9.87 -7.11
N GLY A 162 -6.61 10.88 -6.93
CA GLY A 162 -8.02 10.79 -7.25
C GLY A 162 -8.85 10.14 -6.14
N ASN A 163 -10.15 10.34 -6.26
CA ASN A 163 -11.15 9.89 -5.32
C ASN A 163 -11.89 8.67 -5.91
N ILE A 164 -11.25 7.51 -5.82
CA ILE A 164 -11.70 6.30 -6.53
C ILE A 164 -12.08 5.13 -5.61
N GLN A 165 -11.84 5.26 -4.30
CA GLN A 165 -12.04 4.19 -3.32
C GLN A 165 -12.19 4.77 -1.91
N ASP A 166 -12.79 3.99 -1.01
CA ASP A 166 -12.76 4.32 0.40
C ASP A 166 -11.33 4.18 0.94
N MET A 167 -10.98 5.05 1.88
CA MET A 167 -9.70 5.01 2.55
C MET A 167 -9.91 4.72 4.03
N TYR A 168 -9.04 3.90 4.60
CA TYR A 168 -9.03 3.58 6.01
C TYR A 168 -7.83 4.24 6.68
N GLY A 169 -8.01 4.59 7.95
CA GLY A 169 -7.01 5.32 8.70
C GLY A 169 -6.87 4.75 10.09
N LEU A 170 -5.66 4.70 10.61
CA LEU A 170 -5.40 4.29 11.99
C LEU A 170 -4.62 5.39 12.69
N VAL A 171 -5.03 5.73 13.91
CA VAL A 171 -4.17 6.47 14.83
C VAL A 171 -3.71 5.50 15.90
N ALA A 172 -2.40 5.25 15.95
CA ALA A 172 -1.77 4.37 16.92
C ALA A 172 -0.93 5.18 17.91
N VAL A 173 -1.15 4.96 19.21
CA VAL A 173 -0.45 5.66 20.29
C VAL A 173 0.01 4.62 21.29
N GLY A 174 1.29 4.25 21.24
CA GLY A 174 1.79 3.10 21.99
C GLY A 174 0.98 1.83 21.68
N THR A 175 0.44 1.17 22.71
CA THR A 175 -0.38 -0.05 22.60
C THR A 175 -1.86 0.22 22.30
N LYS A 176 -2.23 1.46 21.99
CA LYS A 176 -3.63 1.83 21.74
C LYS A 176 -3.84 2.26 20.30
N VAL A 177 -5.03 1.98 19.78
CA VAL A 177 -5.40 2.34 18.41
C VAL A 177 -6.85 2.80 18.29
N ARG A 178 -7.07 3.74 17.37
CA ARG A 178 -8.38 4.11 16.85
C ARG A 178 -8.42 3.89 15.35
N PHE A 179 -9.54 3.36 14.87
CA PHE A 179 -9.78 3.13 13.45
C PHE A 179 -10.70 4.19 12.88
N TYR A 180 -10.45 4.54 11.63
CA TYR A 180 -11.16 5.57 10.91
C TYR A 180 -11.43 5.15 9.47
N GLN A 181 -12.45 5.76 8.88
CA GLN A 181 -12.78 5.64 7.48
C GLN A 181 -13.04 7.03 6.89
N LEU A 182 -12.49 7.28 5.72
CA LEU A 182 -12.80 8.39 4.83
C LEU A 182 -13.45 7.82 3.57
N LYS A 183 -14.77 7.87 3.49
CA LYS A 183 -15.49 7.38 2.32
C LYS A 183 -15.17 8.18 1.06
N CYS A 184 -15.24 7.55 -0.09
CA CYS A 184 -15.04 8.15 -1.40
C CYS A 184 -15.96 9.37 -1.59
N ASP A 185 -17.23 9.27 -1.23
CA ASP A 185 -18.22 10.34 -1.35
C ASP A 185 -18.14 11.43 -0.27
N LYS A 186 -17.19 11.36 0.67
CA LYS A 186 -17.13 12.25 1.84
C LYS A 186 -15.78 12.92 2.00
N THR A 187 -15.80 14.09 2.64
CA THR A 187 -14.61 14.87 3.00
C THR A 187 -14.24 14.75 4.48
N GLU A 188 -15.14 14.20 5.31
CA GLU A 188 -14.95 14.04 6.74
C GLU A 188 -14.48 12.63 7.12
N LEU A 189 -13.48 12.57 7.98
CA LEU A 189 -13.00 11.34 8.59
C LEU A 189 -13.98 10.92 9.72
N SER A 190 -14.42 9.67 9.70
CA SER A 190 -15.35 9.11 10.68
C SER A 190 -14.74 7.90 11.39
N ALA A 191 -15.16 7.60 12.62
CA ALA A 191 -14.66 6.43 13.35
C ALA A 191 -15.17 5.14 12.70
N TRP A 192 -14.34 4.09 12.78
CA TRP A 192 -14.63 2.78 12.21
C TRP A 192 -14.54 1.69 13.30
N PRO A 193 -15.44 0.70 13.30
CA PRO A 193 -16.71 0.66 12.56
C PRO A 193 -17.79 1.51 13.25
N GLY A 194 -18.74 2.03 12.45
CA GLY A 194 -19.98 2.63 12.97
C GLY A 194 -20.07 4.16 13.01
N GLY A 195 -19.23 4.90 12.29
CA GLY A 195 -19.45 6.32 12.01
C GLY A 195 -19.15 7.28 13.18
N LYS A 196 -19.95 8.36 13.33
CA LYS A 196 -19.73 9.42 14.34
C LYS A 196 -20.07 8.93 15.77
N LYS A 197 -19.15 8.19 16.40
CA LYS A 197 -19.21 7.83 17.83
C LYS A 197 -18.46 8.86 18.68
N ASN A 198 -19.01 9.21 19.85
CA ASN A 198 -18.36 10.11 20.81
C ASN A 198 -18.51 9.55 22.26
N PRO A 199 -17.41 9.18 22.95
CA PRO A 199 -16.03 9.17 22.46
C PRO A 199 -15.82 8.12 21.36
N GLU A 200 -14.81 8.36 20.52
CA GLU A 200 -14.40 7.38 19.51
C GLU A 200 -13.80 6.15 20.21
N PRO A 201 -14.18 4.92 19.80
CA PRO A 201 -13.65 3.70 20.40
C PRO A 201 -12.13 3.65 20.32
N THR A 202 -11.50 3.29 21.43
CA THR A 202 -10.05 3.07 21.53
C THR A 202 -9.83 1.63 21.93
N TYR A 203 -8.94 0.94 21.21
CA TYR A 203 -8.65 -0.48 21.41
C TYR A 203 -7.22 -0.66 21.86
N HIS A 204 -6.98 -1.58 22.78
CA HIS A 204 -5.66 -1.95 23.27
C HIS A 204 -5.17 -3.24 22.59
N LEU A 205 -3.92 -3.24 22.12
CA LEU A 205 -3.33 -4.35 21.34
C LEU A 205 -3.37 -5.71 22.07
N GLU A 206 -3.38 -5.72 23.39
CA GLU A 206 -3.40 -6.97 24.16
C GLU A 206 -4.82 -7.39 24.60
N THR A 207 -5.65 -6.45 25.05
CA THR A 207 -6.97 -6.79 25.64
C THR A 207 -8.08 -6.83 24.59
N ASP A 208 -7.96 -6.06 23.50
CA ASP A 208 -8.97 -5.96 22.45
C ASP A 208 -8.52 -6.67 21.16
N LYS A 209 -7.64 -7.66 21.29
CA LYS A 209 -6.94 -8.30 20.17
C LYS A 209 -7.84 -8.97 19.14
N GLU A 210 -8.94 -9.58 19.60
CA GLU A 210 -9.95 -10.18 18.73
C GLU A 210 -10.72 -9.11 17.95
N ILE A 211 -11.05 -7.99 18.62
CA ILE A 211 -11.74 -6.86 17.98
C ILE A 211 -10.85 -6.24 16.90
N ILE A 212 -9.57 -6.03 17.22
CA ILE A 212 -8.58 -5.51 16.27
C ILE A 212 -8.43 -6.46 15.08
N HIS A 213 -8.30 -7.76 15.33
CA HIS A 213 -8.23 -8.78 14.26
C HIS A 213 -9.47 -8.71 13.35
N ASN A 214 -10.66 -8.66 13.92
CA ASN A 214 -11.91 -8.57 13.16
C ASN A 214 -11.98 -7.27 12.33
N HIS A 215 -11.59 -6.12 12.90
CA HIS A 215 -11.53 -4.87 12.13
C HIS A 215 -10.57 -4.96 10.95
N MET A 216 -9.42 -5.61 11.12
CA MET A 216 -8.46 -5.82 10.03
C MET A 216 -9.02 -6.75 8.94
N LEU A 217 -9.74 -7.81 9.31
CA LEU A 217 -10.43 -8.68 8.35
C LEU A 217 -11.55 -7.94 7.60
N GLU A 218 -12.34 -7.11 8.29
CA GLU A 218 -13.39 -6.29 7.68
C GLU A 218 -12.81 -5.28 6.68
N ILE A 219 -11.74 -4.58 7.05
CA ILE A 219 -11.05 -3.65 6.14
C ILE A 219 -10.49 -4.41 4.93
N LYS A 220 -9.84 -5.56 5.16
CA LYS A 220 -9.31 -6.40 4.07
C LYS A 220 -10.41 -6.82 3.11
N LYS A 221 -11.54 -7.28 3.64
CA LYS A 221 -12.70 -7.68 2.85
C LYS A 221 -13.24 -6.51 2.04
N ALA A 222 -13.48 -5.36 2.68
CA ALA A 222 -14.00 -4.17 1.99
C ALA A 222 -13.07 -3.70 0.86
N VAL A 223 -11.75 -3.67 1.11
CA VAL A 223 -10.75 -3.35 0.08
C VAL A 223 -10.79 -4.35 -1.07
N GLY A 224 -10.90 -5.64 -0.77
CA GLY A 224 -10.97 -6.71 -1.78
C GLY A 224 -12.23 -6.64 -2.64
N ASP A 225 -13.39 -6.44 -2.00
CA ASP A 225 -14.69 -6.32 -2.68
C ASP A 225 -14.69 -5.11 -3.64
N GLU A 226 -14.13 -3.97 -3.21
CA GLU A 226 -14.00 -2.79 -4.08
C GLU A 226 -13.01 -2.99 -5.24
N GLN A 227 -11.92 -3.74 -5.01
CA GLN A 227 -10.96 -4.05 -6.08
C GLN A 227 -11.60 -4.94 -7.14
N LEU A 228 -12.33 -5.98 -6.73
CA LEU A 228 -13.03 -6.88 -7.62
C LEU A 228 -14.08 -6.13 -8.47
N GLU A 229 -14.88 -5.25 -7.86
CA GLU A 229 -15.87 -4.47 -8.60
C GLU A 229 -15.21 -3.53 -9.62
N ALA A 230 -14.09 -2.88 -9.26
CA ALA A 230 -13.34 -2.03 -10.19
C ALA A 230 -12.79 -2.81 -11.39
N GLU A 231 -12.31 -4.04 -11.18
CA GLU A 231 -11.87 -4.93 -12.26
C GLU A 231 -13.01 -5.35 -13.17
N LEU A 232 -14.17 -5.74 -12.62
CA LEU A 232 -15.35 -6.13 -13.38
C LEU A 232 -15.87 -4.98 -14.26
N GLN A 233 -15.90 -3.76 -13.72
CA GLN A 233 -16.28 -2.58 -14.50
C GLN A 233 -15.32 -2.30 -15.65
N THR A 234 -14.02 -2.49 -15.42
CA THR A 234 -12.99 -2.32 -16.45
C THR A 234 -13.16 -3.35 -17.57
N ARG A 235 -13.42 -4.62 -17.23
CA ARG A 235 -13.68 -5.69 -18.21
C ARG A 235 -14.92 -5.40 -19.06
N ARG A 236 -16.04 -5.04 -18.42
CA ARG A 236 -17.29 -4.68 -19.13
C ARG A 236 -17.10 -3.52 -20.11
N LYS A 237 -16.33 -2.50 -19.73
CA LYS A 237 -16.00 -1.37 -20.62
C LYS A 237 -15.18 -1.83 -21.82
N LYS A 238 -14.15 -2.66 -21.59
CA LYS A 238 -13.29 -3.20 -22.65
C LYS A 238 -14.09 -4.06 -23.64
N GLU A 239 -14.90 -4.99 -23.14
CA GLU A 239 -15.78 -5.83 -23.97
C GLU A 239 -16.79 -4.98 -24.76
N GLY A 240 -17.33 -3.93 -24.14
CA GLY A 240 -18.21 -2.97 -24.81
C GLY A 240 -17.53 -2.22 -25.94
N THR A 241 -16.28 -1.78 -25.76
CA THR A 241 -15.49 -1.09 -26.79
C THR A 241 -15.07 -2.02 -27.92
N GLU A 242 -14.60 -3.23 -27.59
CA GLU A 242 -14.19 -4.24 -28.58
C GLU A 242 -15.40 -4.71 -29.40
N GLY A 243 -16.53 -4.98 -28.75
CA GLY A 243 -17.77 -5.34 -29.43
C GLY A 243 -18.35 -4.21 -30.30
N ARG A 244 -18.12 -2.94 -29.94
CA ARG A 244 -18.47 -1.81 -30.82
C ARG A 244 -17.52 -1.70 -32.01
N ALA A 245 -16.22 -1.87 -31.80
CA ALA A 245 -15.22 -1.87 -32.87
C ALA A 245 -15.46 -3.00 -33.88
N ALA A 246 -15.73 -4.22 -33.40
CA ALA A 246 -16.04 -5.37 -34.25
C ALA A 246 -17.29 -5.14 -35.11
N ARG A 247 -18.36 -4.58 -34.52
CA ARG A 247 -19.58 -4.23 -35.27
C ARG A 247 -19.37 -3.11 -36.29
N ALA A 248 -18.50 -2.15 -35.99
CA ALA A 248 -18.15 -1.09 -36.94
C ALA A 248 -17.34 -1.65 -38.12
N ALA A 249 -16.38 -2.54 -37.86
CA ALA A 249 -15.60 -3.23 -38.88
C ALA A 249 -16.49 -4.08 -39.81
N ALA A 250 -17.37 -4.90 -39.24
CA ALA A 250 -18.30 -5.71 -40.03
C ALA A 250 -19.22 -4.86 -40.93
N ARG A 251 -19.70 -3.71 -40.43
CA ARG A 251 -20.48 -2.75 -41.24
C ARG A 251 -19.67 -2.07 -42.34
N ALA A 252 -18.38 -1.84 -42.12
CA ALA A 252 -17.49 -1.29 -43.13
C ALA A 252 -17.25 -2.30 -44.26
N GLU A 253 -16.97 -3.56 -43.91
CA GLU A 253 -16.83 -4.65 -44.87
C GLU A 253 -18.10 -4.87 -45.70
N GLU A 254 -19.28 -4.85 -45.06
CA GLU A 254 -20.56 -4.99 -45.79
C GLU A 254 -20.78 -3.83 -46.78
N ARG A 255 -20.40 -2.60 -46.42
CA ARG A 255 -20.48 -1.44 -47.33
C ARG A 255 -19.53 -1.58 -48.51
N GLU A 256 -18.32 -2.07 -48.29
CA GLU A 256 -17.33 -2.29 -49.34
C GLU A 256 -17.82 -3.36 -50.32
N GLN A 257 -18.33 -4.49 -49.83
CA GLN A 257 -18.91 -5.55 -50.66
C GLN A 257 -20.08 -5.05 -51.52
N ARG A 258 -20.95 -4.19 -50.97
CA ARG A 258 -22.07 -3.57 -51.71
C ARG A 258 -21.59 -2.60 -52.80
N SER A 259 -20.48 -1.89 -52.58
CA SER A 259 -19.93 -0.96 -53.59
C SER A 259 -19.33 -1.71 -54.79
N VAL A 260 -18.69 -2.85 -54.56
CA VAL A 260 -18.10 -3.69 -55.60
C VAL A 260 -19.19 -4.36 -56.46
N SER A 261 -20.28 -4.83 -55.84
CA SER A 261 -21.39 -5.44 -56.58
C SER A 261 -22.18 -4.42 -57.41
N SER A 262 -22.33 -3.19 -56.93
CA SER A 262 -23.00 -2.11 -57.68
C SER A 262 -22.21 -1.62 -58.90
N SER A 263 -20.88 -1.81 -58.95
CA SER A 263 -20.04 -1.33 -60.05
C SER A 263 -19.92 -2.33 -61.21
N ARG A 264 -20.51 -3.53 -61.08
CA ARG A 264 -20.46 -4.61 -62.08
C ARG A 264 -21.74 -4.76 -62.92
N ASN A 265 -22.79 -4.01 -62.58
CA ASN A 265 -24.04 -3.93 -63.35
C ASN A 265 -24.11 -2.60 -64.09
#